data_AF-A0A1V4FIL2-F1
#
_entry.id   AF-A0A1V4FIL2-F1
#
_cell.length_a   1.000
_cell.length_b   1.000
_cell.length_c   1.000
_cell.angle_alpha   90.00
_cell.angle_beta   90.00
_cell.angle_gamma   90.00
#
_symmetry.space_group_name_H-M   'P 1'
#
loop_
_entity.id
_entity.type
_entity.pdbx_description
1 polymer ?
#
loop_
_entity_poly.entity_id
_entity_poly.type
_entity_poly.pdbx_seq_one_letter_code
_entity_poly.pdbx_strand_id
1 'polypeptide(L)'
;MGKYKYELVLKNKKGLEEFKNVFKYNEHILATLLLSPSLTPKELGELYKFVFSNINNHQLDNYIEISIINKDKNRIFSPRYEIFNCVKQLILFTQSTKGVSTFYGAKRVLEDVIPFEKRKKKLFLHFTKDEIEELRKFFLEKYTAETVTTKFSYLSKLSLAINNILKDVGLDSYNNGWSRKTQKVVRKRKINIIFYNELISKILAKYPTPDNIIPLLIFKGVSVTRKVENSELSHLKIRDYKNGCLTVHGQYGDRKIKFTPKEKEYMDRAISNLRITGGQLDNSKNKIAVTDDSYIMLPKRIITTPIPPLSKWVIDKRLSEIATEIYGDRTYLNKESIYTSGQLDYINNWLMDRYGTPDVDDLQAVEKAIFSLFKAFGMYSQEDLELGEKQMDDFWHDRKDKEQGKVYKATKRITALRKQLMNKINQ
;
A
#
# COMPACT_ATOMS: atom_id res chain seq x y z
N MET A 1 14.58 -23.48 -16.00
CA MET A 1 14.84 -22.04 -16.23
C MET A 1 13.51 -21.29 -16.14
N GLY A 2 13.44 -20.11 -15.48
CA GLY A 2 12.28 -19.20 -15.60
C GLY A 2 11.52 -18.74 -14.34
N LYS A 3 12.10 -18.69 -13.13
CA LYS A 3 11.33 -18.33 -11.91
C LYS A 3 11.33 -16.85 -11.49
N TYR A 4 12.19 -15.99 -12.05
CA TYR A 4 12.31 -14.59 -11.62
C TYR A 4 12.08 -13.61 -12.77
N LYS A 5 11.18 -12.64 -12.55
CA LYS A 5 10.92 -11.49 -13.43
C LYS A 5 12.13 -10.57 -13.63
N TYR A 6 13.10 -10.67 -12.72
CA TYR A 6 14.29 -9.83 -12.65
C TYR A 6 15.55 -10.66 -12.79
N GLU A 7 16.58 -10.04 -13.37
CA GLU A 7 17.89 -10.67 -13.58
C GLU A 7 19.01 -9.69 -13.28
N LEU A 8 20.12 -10.26 -12.79
CA LEU A 8 21.36 -9.54 -12.60
C LEU A 8 22.13 -9.54 -13.93
N VAL A 9 22.54 -8.36 -14.34
CA VAL A 9 23.49 -8.17 -15.43
C VAL A 9 24.79 -7.68 -14.83
N LEU A 10 25.87 -8.38 -15.15
CA LEU A 10 27.22 -8.02 -14.78
C LEU A 10 27.92 -7.45 -16.00
N LYS A 11 28.58 -6.30 -15.83
CA LYS A 11 29.42 -5.71 -16.86
C LYS A 11 30.83 -5.53 -16.32
N ASN A 12 31.80 -6.13 -16.99
CA ASN A 12 33.20 -5.83 -16.76
C ASN A 12 33.54 -4.46 -17.37
N LYS A 13 34.13 -3.56 -16.58
CA LYS A 13 34.46 -2.19 -17.02
C LYS A 13 35.91 -2.02 -17.50
N LYS A 14 36.83 -2.89 -17.09
CA LYS A 14 38.29 -2.70 -17.28
C LYS A 14 39.00 -3.89 -17.94
N GLY A 15 38.25 -4.90 -18.39
CA GLY A 15 38.80 -6.10 -19.01
C GLY A 15 39.13 -7.19 -18.00
N LEU A 16 39.18 -8.44 -18.45
CA LEU A 16 39.35 -9.62 -17.59
C LEU A 16 40.77 -9.66 -16.98
N GLU A 17 41.78 -9.25 -17.73
CA GLU A 17 43.20 -9.26 -17.32
C GLU A 17 43.49 -8.29 -16.16
N GLU A 18 43.08 -7.01 -16.26
CA GLU A 18 43.26 -6.05 -15.15
C GLU A 18 42.49 -6.46 -13.90
N PHE A 19 41.33 -7.10 -14.09
CA PHE A 19 40.52 -7.62 -13.00
C PHE A 19 41.24 -8.72 -12.20
N LYS A 20 41.87 -9.67 -12.91
CA LYS A 20 42.63 -10.78 -12.31
C LYS A 20 43.78 -10.29 -11.43
N ASN A 21 44.46 -9.22 -11.85
CA ASN A 21 45.60 -8.67 -11.12
C ASN A 21 45.21 -8.03 -9.79
N VAL A 22 43.96 -7.58 -9.63
CA VAL A 22 43.48 -6.88 -8.43
C VAL A 22 42.72 -7.81 -7.48
N PHE A 23 42.00 -8.80 -8.00
CA PHE A 23 41.16 -9.69 -7.20
C PHE A 23 41.67 -11.13 -7.26
N LYS A 24 42.30 -11.61 -6.19
CA LYS A 24 42.67 -13.03 -6.03
C LYS A 24 41.43 -13.89 -5.80
N TYR A 25 40.80 -14.35 -6.87
CA TYR A 25 39.63 -15.24 -6.83
C TYR A 25 39.73 -16.33 -7.90
N ASN A 26 38.98 -17.42 -7.76
CA ASN A 26 39.02 -18.53 -8.71
C ASN A 26 38.63 -18.06 -10.13
N GLU A 27 39.58 -18.19 -11.07
CA GLU A 27 39.48 -17.67 -12.44
C GLU A 27 38.29 -18.21 -13.22
N HIS A 28 38.00 -19.51 -13.07
CA HIS A 28 36.89 -20.15 -13.77
C HIS A 28 35.54 -19.61 -13.26
N ILE A 29 35.41 -19.39 -11.95
CA ILE A 29 34.18 -18.86 -11.36
C ILE A 29 33.94 -17.43 -11.84
N LEU A 30 34.98 -16.58 -11.81
CA LEU A 30 34.88 -15.19 -12.28
C LEU A 30 34.53 -15.08 -13.78
N ALA A 31 35.17 -15.87 -14.64
CA ALA A 31 34.87 -15.90 -16.07
C ALA A 31 33.42 -16.32 -16.33
N THR A 32 32.94 -17.32 -15.59
CA THR A 32 31.54 -17.79 -15.68
C THR A 32 30.56 -16.71 -15.22
N LEU A 33 30.84 -16.01 -14.12
CA LEU A 33 29.99 -14.93 -13.60
C LEU A 33 29.91 -13.72 -14.53
N LEU A 34 31.00 -13.39 -15.22
CA LEU A 34 31.09 -12.20 -16.08
C LEU A 34 30.58 -12.45 -17.51
N LEU A 35 30.59 -13.71 -17.97
CA LEU A 35 30.16 -14.09 -19.32
C LEU A 35 28.76 -14.70 -19.36
N SER A 36 28.20 -15.11 -18.23
CA SER A 36 26.89 -15.75 -18.21
C SER A 36 25.76 -14.71 -18.29
N PRO A 37 24.84 -14.84 -19.27
CA PRO A 37 23.70 -13.92 -19.40
C PRO A 37 22.67 -14.09 -18.28
N SER A 38 22.72 -15.22 -17.54
CA SER A 38 21.81 -15.53 -16.44
C SER A 38 22.49 -16.41 -15.39
N LEU A 39 22.51 -15.96 -14.13
CA LEU A 39 23.14 -16.70 -13.03
C LEU A 39 22.23 -17.81 -12.47
N THR A 40 22.76 -19.03 -12.38
CA THR A 40 22.20 -20.13 -11.59
C THR A 40 22.28 -19.82 -10.09
N PRO A 41 21.53 -20.53 -9.21
CA PRO A 41 21.61 -20.31 -7.76
C PRO A 41 23.03 -20.48 -7.19
N LYS A 42 23.81 -21.43 -7.72
CA LYS A 42 25.20 -21.66 -7.31
C LYS A 42 26.09 -20.48 -7.69
N GLU A 43 26.01 -20.03 -8.94
CA GLU A 43 26.74 -18.86 -9.44
C GLU A 43 26.34 -17.58 -8.70
N LEU A 44 25.05 -17.41 -8.40
CA LEU A 44 24.57 -16.30 -7.59
C LEU A 44 25.22 -16.32 -6.19
N GLY A 45 25.30 -17.49 -5.56
CA GLY A 45 25.99 -17.67 -4.27
C GLY A 45 27.46 -17.27 -4.33
N GLU A 46 28.18 -17.67 -5.39
CA GLU A 46 29.57 -17.28 -5.62
C GLU A 46 29.71 -15.76 -5.86
N LEU A 47 28.76 -15.13 -6.57
CA LEU A 47 28.75 -13.67 -6.74
C LEU A 47 28.55 -12.95 -5.40
N TYR A 48 27.64 -13.42 -4.55
CA TYR A 48 27.46 -12.89 -3.20
C TYR A 48 28.77 -13.00 -2.42
N LYS A 49 29.38 -14.18 -2.41
CA LYS A 49 30.67 -14.43 -1.78
C LYS A 49 31.73 -13.43 -2.28
N PHE A 50 31.90 -13.33 -3.58
CA PHE A 50 32.87 -12.44 -4.22
C PHE A 50 32.68 -10.97 -3.83
N VAL A 51 31.48 -10.43 -3.99
CA VAL A 51 31.20 -9.00 -3.72
C VAL A 51 31.34 -8.67 -2.23
N PHE A 52 30.82 -9.52 -1.35
CA PHE A 52 30.86 -9.25 0.08
C PHE A 52 32.24 -9.49 0.71
N SER A 53 33.05 -10.40 0.18
CA SER A 53 34.47 -10.52 0.57
C SER A 53 35.30 -9.31 0.13
N ASN A 54 34.90 -8.61 -0.93
CA ASN A 54 35.63 -7.46 -1.48
C ASN A 54 34.98 -6.10 -1.15
N ILE A 55 34.09 -6.05 -0.17
CA ILE A 55 33.28 -4.87 0.15
C ILE A 55 34.09 -3.64 0.56
N ASN A 56 35.25 -3.86 1.19
CA ASN A 56 36.18 -2.81 1.62
C ASN A 56 37.13 -2.38 0.49
N ASN A 57 37.15 -3.09 -0.64
CA ASN A 57 37.93 -2.67 -1.80
C ASN A 57 37.15 -1.59 -2.55
N HIS A 58 37.50 -0.32 -2.29
CA HIS A 58 36.88 0.84 -2.94
C HIS A 58 37.00 0.83 -4.47
N GLN A 59 37.87 0.00 -5.04
CA GLN A 59 38.00 -0.17 -6.48
C GLN A 59 36.97 -1.14 -7.08
N LEU A 60 36.27 -1.96 -6.28
CA LEU A 60 35.33 -2.98 -6.78
C LEU A 60 34.32 -2.42 -7.80
N ASP A 61 33.72 -1.27 -7.50
CA ASP A 61 32.75 -0.60 -8.38
C ASP A 61 33.38 -0.01 -9.66
N ASN A 62 34.71 0.16 -9.69
CA ASN A 62 35.46 0.58 -10.89
C ASN A 62 35.67 -0.57 -11.87
N TYR A 63 35.56 -1.80 -11.40
CA TYR A 63 35.85 -3.00 -12.18
C TYR A 63 34.60 -3.76 -12.60
N ILE A 64 33.61 -3.87 -11.71
CA ILE A 64 32.33 -4.52 -12.00
C ILE A 64 31.20 -3.50 -11.92
N GLU A 65 30.31 -3.57 -12.89
CA GLU A 65 28.97 -3.03 -12.76
C GLU A 65 27.97 -4.16 -12.55
N ILE A 66 27.15 -4.07 -11.51
CA ILE A 66 25.97 -4.90 -11.36
C ILE A 66 24.75 -4.02 -11.63
N SER A 67 23.81 -4.53 -12.41
CA SER A 67 22.51 -3.90 -12.66
C SER A 67 21.40 -4.94 -12.59
N ILE A 68 20.17 -4.52 -12.28
CA ILE A 68 18.99 -5.38 -12.31
C ILE A 68 18.17 -5.01 -13.54
N ILE A 69 17.86 -5.98 -14.40
CA ILE A 69 16.96 -5.80 -15.53
C ILE A 69 15.61 -6.48 -15.27
N ASN A 70 14.55 -5.92 -15.84
CA ASN A 70 13.25 -6.58 -15.92
C ASN A 70 13.17 -7.33 -17.26
N LYS A 71 13.09 -8.66 -17.22
CA LYS A 71 13.11 -9.52 -18.42
C LYS A 71 11.97 -9.18 -19.37
N ASP A 72 10.75 -9.00 -18.84
CA ASP A 72 9.55 -8.74 -19.64
C ASP A 72 9.64 -7.44 -20.43
N LYS A 73 10.36 -6.44 -19.90
CA LYS A 73 10.44 -5.09 -20.48
C LYS A 73 11.77 -4.79 -21.13
N ASN A 74 12.75 -5.69 -21.02
CA ASN A 74 14.14 -5.51 -21.42
C ASN A 74 14.71 -4.12 -21.04
N ARG A 75 14.47 -3.69 -19.79
CA ARG A 75 14.88 -2.36 -19.28
C ARG A 75 15.53 -2.47 -17.92
N ILE A 76 16.50 -1.59 -17.67
CA ILE A 76 17.11 -1.40 -16.35
C ILE A 76 16.01 -1.08 -15.34
N PHE A 77 15.97 -1.86 -14.27
CA PHE A 77 14.96 -1.80 -13.22
C PHE A 77 15.47 -1.10 -11.96
N SER A 78 16.78 -1.13 -11.70
CA SER A 78 17.41 -0.49 -10.53
C SER A 78 18.15 0.80 -10.86
N PRO A 79 18.21 1.76 -9.92
CA PRO A 79 19.08 2.94 -10.07
C PRO A 79 20.54 2.50 -10.05
N ARG A 80 21.44 3.32 -10.61
CA ARG A 80 22.88 3.18 -10.37
C ARG A 80 23.26 3.98 -9.12
N TYR A 81 24.04 3.38 -8.25
CA TYR A 81 24.57 4.04 -7.06
C TYR A 81 25.99 4.53 -7.32
N GLU A 82 26.33 5.70 -6.80
CA GLU A 82 27.69 6.24 -6.93
C GLU A 82 28.70 5.54 -6.00
N ILE A 83 28.24 4.99 -4.87
CA ILE A 83 29.07 4.31 -3.88
C ILE A 83 28.47 2.97 -3.47
N PHE A 84 29.32 1.95 -3.35
CA PHE A 84 28.96 0.58 -3.01
C PHE A 84 27.86 0.02 -3.93
N ASN A 85 27.96 0.30 -5.23
CA ASN A 85 26.94 -0.08 -6.20
C ASN A 85 26.75 -1.59 -6.22
N CYS A 86 27.83 -2.37 -6.38
CA CYS A 86 27.74 -3.82 -6.46
C CYS A 86 26.96 -4.42 -5.27
N VAL A 87 27.27 -3.97 -4.05
CA VAL A 87 26.59 -4.43 -2.83
C VAL A 87 25.11 -4.03 -2.82
N LYS A 88 24.80 -2.76 -3.10
CA LYS A 88 23.42 -2.28 -3.10
C LYS A 88 22.57 -2.96 -4.16
N GLN A 89 23.13 -3.29 -5.31
CA GLN A 89 22.44 -4.03 -6.37
C GLN A 89 22.12 -5.45 -5.92
N LEU A 90 23.05 -6.14 -5.26
CA LEU A 90 22.79 -7.46 -4.68
C LEU A 90 21.72 -7.41 -3.59
N ILE A 91 21.73 -6.38 -2.72
CA ILE A 91 20.66 -6.15 -1.74
C ILE A 91 19.32 -5.98 -2.45
N LEU A 92 19.24 -5.10 -3.45
CA LEU A 92 18.02 -4.82 -4.20
C LEU A 92 17.52 -6.06 -4.94
N PHE A 93 18.41 -6.87 -5.50
CA PHE A 93 18.05 -8.10 -6.18
C PHE A 93 17.38 -9.08 -5.22
N THR A 94 17.95 -9.29 -4.03
CA THR A 94 17.31 -10.09 -2.96
C THR A 94 15.91 -9.58 -2.61
N GLN A 95 15.69 -8.27 -2.61
CA GLN A 95 14.37 -7.72 -2.30
C GLN A 95 13.40 -7.82 -3.47
N SER A 96 13.90 -7.81 -4.70
CA SER A 96 13.11 -7.97 -5.92
C SER A 96 12.51 -9.38 -6.04
N THR A 97 13.23 -10.41 -5.58
CA THR A 97 12.73 -11.79 -5.55
C THR A 97 11.61 -11.99 -4.52
N LYS A 98 11.49 -11.08 -3.54
CA LYS A 98 10.39 -11.04 -2.55
C LYS A 98 9.19 -10.21 -3.02
N GLY A 99 9.35 -9.39 -4.07
CA GLY A 99 8.29 -8.59 -4.67
C GLY A 99 8.67 -7.14 -5.00
N VAL A 100 7.85 -6.51 -5.84
CA VAL A 100 8.08 -5.13 -6.31
C VAL A 100 8.01 -4.11 -5.18
N SER A 101 7.11 -4.30 -4.21
CA SER A 101 6.98 -3.36 -3.08
C SER A 101 8.14 -3.44 -2.10
N THR A 102 8.71 -4.64 -1.88
CA THR A 102 9.90 -4.82 -1.04
C THR A 102 11.12 -4.19 -1.70
N PHE A 103 11.26 -4.34 -3.02
CA PHE A 103 12.27 -3.64 -3.82
C PHE A 103 12.19 -2.12 -3.66
N TYR A 104 11.03 -1.50 -3.92
CA TYR A 104 10.91 -0.04 -3.81
C TYR A 104 11.10 0.48 -2.38
N GLY A 105 10.68 -0.30 -1.37
CA GLY A 105 10.94 0.01 0.04
C GLY A 105 12.44 0.04 0.34
N ALA A 106 13.18 -0.97 -0.10
CA ALA A 106 14.63 -1.05 0.07
C ALA A 106 15.36 0.05 -0.70
N LYS A 107 15.01 0.27 -1.98
CA LYS A 107 15.56 1.31 -2.85
C LYS A 107 15.52 2.67 -2.16
N ARG A 108 14.33 3.09 -1.71
CA ARG A 108 14.11 4.39 -1.09
C ARG A 108 14.98 4.58 0.16
N VAL A 109 15.05 3.56 1.01
CA VAL A 109 15.82 3.61 2.25
C VAL A 109 17.32 3.64 1.98
N LEU A 110 17.81 2.87 1.00
CA LEU A 110 19.22 2.91 0.59
C LEU A 110 19.59 4.28 0.00
N GLU A 111 18.73 4.88 -0.82
CA GLU A 111 18.93 6.23 -1.37
C GLU A 111 19.08 7.29 -0.26
N ASP A 112 18.25 7.21 0.79
CA ASP A 112 18.33 8.14 1.92
C ASP A 112 19.61 8.01 2.74
N VAL A 113 20.23 6.84 2.76
CA VAL A 113 21.46 6.57 3.53
C VAL A 113 22.72 7.00 2.78
N ILE A 114 22.69 7.11 1.44
CA ILE A 114 23.86 7.49 0.60
C ILE A 114 24.59 8.74 1.12
N PRO A 115 23.92 9.87 1.41
CA PRO A 115 24.64 11.07 1.83
C PRO A 115 25.46 10.84 3.11
N PHE A 116 24.97 9.99 4.01
CA PHE A 116 25.65 9.65 5.25
C PHE A 116 26.79 8.65 5.01
N GLU A 117 26.59 7.64 4.16
CA GLU A 117 27.65 6.70 3.75
C GLU A 117 28.80 7.42 3.04
N LYS A 118 28.52 8.44 2.22
CA LYS A 118 29.54 9.29 1.61
C LYS A 118 30.36 10.03 2.67
N ARG A 119 29.70 10.61 3.67
CA ARG A 119 30.37 11.32 4.78
C ARG A 119 31.27 10.38 5.60
N LYS A 120 30.79 9.15 5.87
CA LYS A 120 31.54 8.15 6.65
C LYS A 120 32.49 7.29 5.82
N LYS A 121 32.44 7.39 4.48
CA LYS A 121 33.13 6.51 3.52
C LYS A 121 32.95 5.01 3.84
N LYS A 122 31.76 4.67 4.34
CA LYS A 122 31.48 3.38 4.97
C LYS A 122 30.06 2.95 4.63
N LEU A 123 29.87 1.66 4.32
CA LEU A 123 28.56 1.11 4.03
C LEU A 123 27.74 0.94 5.32
N PHE A 124 26.43 1.19 5.26
CA PHE A 124 25.53 1.13 6.42
C PHE A 124 25.56 -0.21 7.19
N LEU A 125 25.87 -1.32 6.51
CA LEU A 125 25.99 -2.64 7.12
C LEU A 125 27.10 -2.70 8.18
N HIS A 126 28.10 -1.83 8.07
CA HIS A 126 29.24 -1.75 8.99
C HIS A 126 29.10 -0.67 10.05
N PHE A 127 28.00 0.08 10.09
CA PHE A 127 27.85 1.17 11.05
C PHE A 127 27.91 0.66 12.50
N THR A 128 28.68 1.37 13.33
CA THR A 128 28.72 1.17 14.78
C THR A 128 27.41 1.67 15.41
N LYS A 129 27.18 1.36 16.69
CA LYS A 129 26.01 1.87 17.42
C LYS A 129 25.96 3.41 17.41
N ASP A 130 27.10 4.06 17.56
CA ASP A 130 27.19 5.52 17.57
C ASP A 130 26.90 6.11 16.18
N GLU A 131 27.43 5.51 15.11
CA GLU A 131 27.14 5.92 13.74
C GLU A 131 25.66 5.72 13.38
N ILE A 132 25.00 4.70 13.94
CA ILE A 132 23.56 4.46 13.79
C ILE A 132 22.75 5.57 14.47
N GLU A 133 23.16 6.04 15.65
CA GLU A 133 22.48 7.14 16.34
C GLU A 133 22.77 8.50 15.70
N GLU A 134 23.96 8.72 15.14
CA GLU A 134 24.24 9.86 14.28
C GLU A 134 23.36 9.87 13.02
N LEU A 135 23.21 8.71 12.35
CA LEU A 135 22.30 8.57 11.22
C LEU A 135 20.85 8.87 11.62
N ARG A 136 20.45 8.52 12.85
CA ARG A 136 19.10 8.79 13.37
C ARG A 136 18.87 10.29 13.47
N LYS A 137 19.83 11.02 14.05
CA LYS A 137 19.80 12.48 14.12
C LYS A 137 19.74 13.10 12.72
N PHE A 138 20.58 12.63 11.80
CA PHE A 138 20.58 13.06 10.41
C PHE A 138 19.23 12.83 9.70
N PHE A 139 18.52 11.74 10.00
CA PHE A 139 17.19 11.50 9.45
C PHE A 139 16.11 12.37 10.11
N LEU A 140 16.22 12.67 11.40
CA LEU A 140 15.28 13.53 12.11
C LEU A 140 15.30 14.99 11.60
N GLU A 141 16.41 15.44 11.00
CA GLU A 141 16.48 16.73 10.30
C GLU A 141 15.51 16.83 9.10
N LYS A 142 15.08 15.70 8.54
CA LYS A 142 14.31 15.64 7.28
C LYS A 142 12.95 14.94 7.41
N TYR A 143 12.77 14.16 8.46
CA TYR A 143 11.68 13.21 8.58
C TYR A 143 11.09 13.22 9.99
N THR A 144 9.80 12.93 10.11
CA THR A 144 9.16 12.74 11.42
C THR A 144 9.74 11.54 12.15
N ALA A 145 9.69 11.53 13.48
CA ALA A 145 10.21 10.44 14.31
C ALA A 145 9.65 9.05 13.92
N GLU A 146 8.39 8.97 13.50
CA GLU A 146 7.77 7.74 13.03
C GLU A 146 8.34 7.28 11.69
N THR A 147 8.59 8.24 10.79
CA THR A 147 9.21 7.99 9.49
C THR A 147 10.64 7.49 9.67
N VAL A 148 11.41 8.12 10.57
CA VAL A 148 12.77 7.67 10.94
C VAL A 148 12.73 6.25 11.49
N THR A 149 11.82 5.96 12.43
CA THR A 149 11.69 4.62 13.01
C THR A 149 11.34 3.57 11.96
N THR A 150 10.46 3.92 11.01
CA THR A 150 10.12 3.05 9.89
C THR A 150 11.35 2.76 9.02
N LYS A 151 12.14 3.77 8.67
CA LYS A 151 13.37 3.61 7.87
C LYS A 151 14.39 2.72 8.59
N PHE A 152 14.60 2.94 9.88
CA PHE A 152 15.50 2.11 10.70
C PHE A 152 15.02 0.66 10.80
N SER A 153 13.70 0.43 10.89
CA SER A 153 13.13 -0.92 10.82
C SER A 153 13.42 -1.60 9.47
N TYR A 154 13.38 -0.85 8.37
CA TYR A 154 13.78 -1.37 7.07
C TYR A 154 15.29 -1.67 7.00
N LEU A 155 16.16 -0.77 7.46
CA LEU A 155 17.62 -1.01 7.49
C LEU A 155 17.98 -2.25 8.32
N SER A 156 17.35 -2.43 9.48
CA SER A 156 17.51 -3.63 10.31
C SER A 156 17.06 -4.90 9.57
N LYS A 157 15.93 -4.86 8.86
CA LYS A 157 15.47 -5.99 8.03
C LYS A 157 16.42 -6.30 6.86
N LEU A 158 16.98 -5.27 6.23
CA LEU A 158 17.96 -5.44 5.16
C LEU A 158 19.25 -6.06 5.70
N SER A 159 19.77 -5.56 6.82
CA SER A 159 20.92 -6.14 7.51
C SER A 159 20.72 -7.63 7.81
N LEU A 160 19.59 -7.99 8.43
CA LEU A 160 19.27 -9.38 8.74
C LEU A 160 19.19 -10.26 7.48
N ALA A 161 18.56 -9.75 6.41
CA ALA A 161 18.46 -10.49 5.16
C ALA A 161 19.84 -10.76 4.54
N ILE A 162 20.76 -9.80 4.62
CA ILE A 162 22.13 -9.97 4.15
C ILE A 162 22.92 -10.91 5.05
N ASN A 163 22.83 -10.79 6.38
CA ASN A 163 23.50 -11.72 7.28
C ASN A 163 23.06 -13.18 7.07
N ASN A 164 21.79 -13.41 6.74
CA ASN A 164 21.32 -14.75 6.35
C ASN A 164 22.00 -15.22 5.06
N ILE A 165 22.07 -14.37 4.03
CA ILE A 165 22.76 -14.72 2.77
C ILE A 165 24.23 -15.00 3.00
N LEU A 166 24.93 -14.17 3.78
CA LEU A 166 26.33 -14.37 4.13
C LEU A 166 26.55 -15.73 4.79
N LYS A 167 25.70 -16.08 5.75
CA LYS A 167 25.72 -17.40 6.39
C LYS A 167 25.51 -18.53 5.38
N ASP A 168 24.53 -18.40 4.48
CA ASP A 168 24.22 -19.41 3.46
C ASP A 168 25.39 -19.62 2.48
N VAL A 169 26.17 -18.57 2.22
CA VAL A 169 27.36 -18.66 1.36
C VAL A 169 28.66 -18.93 2.13
N GLY A 170 28.62 -19.10 3.47
CA GLY A 170 29.79 -19.43 4.29
C GLY A 170 30.70 -18.24 4.62
N LEU A 171 30.13 -17.04 4.72
CA LEU A 171 30.81 -15.82 5.19
C LEU A 171 30.31 -15.40 6.57
N ASP A 172 31.16 -14.69 7.31
CA ASP A 172 30.82 -14.15 8.62
C ASP A 172 29.70 -13.10 8.53
N SER A 173 28.74 -13.21 9.45
CA SER A 173 27.69 -12.19 9.59
C SER A 173 28.26 -10.89 10.16
N TYR A 174 27.70 -9.76 9.76
CA TYR A 174 28.05 -8.48 10.37
C TYR A 174 27.48 -8.40 11.79
N ASN A 175 28.35 -8.16 12.77
CA ASN A 175 27.97 -7.80 14.14
C ASN A 175 27.61 -6.30 14.19
N ASN A 176 26.43 -5.98 13.69
CA ASN A 176 26.05 -4.60 13.43
C ASN A 176 24.94 -4.14 14.36
N GLY A 177 25.06 -2.92 14.89
CA GLY A 177 24.22 -2.34 15.95
C GLY A 177 22.71 -2.23 15.61
N TRP A 178 22.30 -2.72 14.43
CA TRP A 178 20.95 -2.80 13.89
C TRP A 178 20.01 -3.78 14.63
N SER A 179 20.27 -4.08 15.91
CA SER A 179 19.54 -5.09 16.69
C SER A 179 18.02 -4.91 16.67
N ARG A 180 17.30 -6.04 16.76
CA ARG A 180 15.85 -6.23 16.59
C ARG A 180 14.92 -5.42 17.51
N LYS A 181 15.41 -4.50 18.33
CA LYS A 181 14.56 -3.59 19.10
C LYS A 181 13.97 -2.50 18.20
N THR A 182 13.37 -2.89 17.08
CA THR A 182 12.43 -2.02 16.38
C THR A 182 11.23 -1.90 17.30
N GLN A 183 11.15 -0.78 18.05
CA GLN A 183 9.90 -0.35 18.64
C GLN A 183 8.86 -0.43 17.53
N LYS A 184 7.87 -1.31 17.71
CA LYS A 184 6.75 -1.42 16.79
C LYS A 184 5.99 -0.11 16.91
N VAL A 185 6.34 0.87 16.08
CA VAL A 185 5.56 2.10 15.97
C VAL A 185 4.25 1.69 15.34
N VAL A 186 3.29 1.40 16.21
CA VAL A 186 1.90 1.24 15.82
C VAL A 186 1.47 2.63 15.38
N ARG A 187 1.44 2.84 14.06
CA ARG A 187 0.89 4.04 13.47
C ARG A 187 -0.57 4.12 13.91
N LYS A 188 -0.86 4.88 14.97
CA LYS A 188 -2.23 5.31 15.27
C LYS A 188 -2.62 6.25 14.14
N ARG A 189 -3.19 5.70 13.06
CA ARG A 189 -3.82 6.54 12.04
C ARG A 189 -4.95 7.26 12.74
N LYS A 190 -4.89 8.59 12.77
CA LYS A 190 -5.99 9.40 13.27
C LYS A 190 -7.18 9.13 12.35
N ILE A 191 -8.21 8.50 12.91
CA ILE A 191 -9.50 8.33 12.24
C ILE A 191 -10.27 9.61 12.55
N ASN A 192 -10.52 10.41 11.52
CA ASN A 192 -11.39 11.57 11.63
C ASN A 192 -12.81 11.09 11.34
N ILE A 193 -13.72 11.29 12.28
CA ILE A 193 -15.13 10.95 12.07
C ILE A 193 -15.76 12.08 11.26
N ILE A 194 -16.41 11.73 10.16
CA ILE A 194 -17.11 12.64 9.25
C ILE A 194 -18.59 12.35 9.41
N PHE A 195 -19.37 13.32 9.90
CA PHE A 195 -20.81 13.13 10.06
C PHE A 195 -21.54 13.22 8.72
N TYR A 196 -22.69 12.56 8.60
CA TYR A 196 -23.51 12.61 7.38
C TYR A 196 -23.84 14.06 6.96
N ASN A 197 -24.25 14.91 7.90
CA ASN A 197 -24.55 16.32 7.61
C ASN A 197 -23.32 17.07 7.07
N GLU A 198 -22.13 16.74 7.56
CA GLU A 198 -20.88 17.32 7.07
C GLU A 198 -20.54 16.82 5.65
N LEU A 199 -20.72 15.53 5.38
CA LEU A 199 -20.59 14.94 4.06
C LEU A 199 -21.48 15.65 3.04
N ILE A 200 -22.75 15.87 3.36
CA ILE A 200 -23.68 16.55 2.46
C ILE A 200 -23.33 18.04 2.31
N SER A 201 -23.24 18.78 3.42
CA SER A 201 -23.16 20.26 3.39
C SER A 201 -21.78 20.82 3.06
N LYS A 202 -20.70 20.10 3.37
CA LYS A 202 -19.33 20.57 3.11
C LYS A 202 -18.70 19.87 1.93
N ILE A 203 -18.90 18.56 1.77
CA ILE A 203 -18.22 17.80 0.73
C ILE A 203 -19.00 17.80 -0.58
N LEU A 204 -20.25 17.32 -0.55
CA LEU A 204 -21.05 17.22 -1.78
C LEU A 204 -21.49 18.60 -2.30
N ALA A 205 -21.90 19.50 -1.41
CA ALA A 205 -22.40 20.82 -1.82
C ALA A 205 -21.29 21.76 -2.33
N LYS A 206 -20.09 21.75 -1.73
CA LYS A 206 -19.03 22.73 -2.05
C LYS A 206 -18.06 22.29 -3.14
N TYR A 207 -17.98 20.99 -3.44
CA TYR A 207 -17.07 20.47 -4.47
C TYR A 207 -17.86 20.15 -5.75
N PRO A 208 -17.90 21.03 -6.77
CA PRO A 208 -18.82 20.92 -7.90
C PRO A 208 -18.32 19.98 -9.01
N THR A 209 -17.37 19.09 -8.71
CA THR A 209 -16.82 18.15 -9.69
C THR A 209 -17.39 16.75 -9.48
N PRO A 210 -17.41 15.89 -10.52
CA PRO A 210 -17.85 14.50 -10.38
C PRO A 210 -17.07 13.71 -9.32
N ASP A 211 -15.88 14.17 -8.91
CA ASP A 211 -15.06 13.52 -7.90
C ASP A 211 -15.67 13.62 -6.47
N ASN A 212 -16.63 14.53 -6.23
CA ASN A 212 -17.30 14.68 -4.93
C ASN A 212 -18.07 13.43 -4.48
N ILE A 213 -18.53 12.58 -5.42
CA ILE A 213 -19.25 11.35 -5.08
C ILE A 213 -18.32 10.25 -4.56
N ILE A 214 -16.98 10.37 -4.71
CA ILE A 214 -16.02 9.39 -4.18
C ILE A 214 -16.19 9.25 -2.65
N PRO A 215 -16.13 10.34 -1.84
CA PRO A 215 -16.46 10.28 -0.43
C PRO A 215 -17.81 9.62 -0.13
N LEU A 216 -18.88 9.97 -0.86
CA LEU A 216 -20.21 9.39 -0.64
C LEU A 216 -20.23 7.88 -0.86
N LEU A 217 -19.63 7.40 -1.95
CA LEU A 217 -19.58 5.98 -2.27
C LEU A 217 -18.80 5.20 -1.22
N ILE A 218 -17.65 5.71 -0.77
CA ILE A 218 -16.87 5.08 0.31
C ILE A 218 -17.63 5.10 1.63
N PHE A 219 -18.34 6.19 1.93
CA PHE A 219 -19.19 6.32 3.13
C PHE A 219 -20.34 5.29 3.10
N LYS A 220 -20.92 5.03 1.93
CA LYS A 220 -21.93 3.97 1.72
C LYS A 220 -21.35 2.56 1.68
N GLY A 221 -20.05 2.38 1.91
CA GLY A 221 -19.42 1.07 2.02
C GLY A 221 -18.90 0.50 0.71
N VAL A 222 -18.73 1.31 -0.35
CA VAL A 222 -18.02 0.85 -1.56
C VAL A 222 -16.52 0.76 -1.25
N SER A 223 -15.94 -0.41 -1.42
CA SER A 223 -14.57 -0.68 -1.00
C SER A 223 -13.52 -0.17 -2.02
N VAL A 224 -12.37 0.24 -1.49
CA VAL A 224 -11.18 0.65 -2.26
C VAL A 224 -9.96 -0.13 -1.80
N THR A 225 -9.53 -1.09 -2.61
CA THR A 225 -8.43 -2.00 -2.28
C THR A 225 -7.18 -1.71 -3.11
N ARG A 226 -6.02 -2.22 -2.69
CA ARG A 226 -4.74 -1.94 -3.38
C ARG A 226 -4.67 -2.58 -4.77
N LYS A 227 -5.23 -3.77 -4.91
CA LYS A 227 -5.33 -4.50 -6.16
C LYS A 227 -6.58 -4.01 -6.88
N VAL A 228 -6.41 -3.46 -8.09
CA VAL A 228 -7.52 -2.82 -8.81
C VAL A 228 -8.67 -3.81 -9.02
N GLU A 229 -8.37 -5.04 -9.44
CA GLU A 229 -9.25 -6.21 -9.55
C GLU A 229 -10.23 -6.40 -8.37
N ASN A 230 -9.82 -6.07 -7.15
CA ASN A 230 -10.63 -6.26 -5.94
C ASN A 230 -11.22 -4.93 -5.42
N SER A 231 -11.11 -3.85 -6.18
CA SER A 231 -11.56 -2.51 -5.77
C SER A 231 -12.91 -2.24 -6.43
N GLU A 232 -13.97 -2.32 -5.65
CA GLU A 232 -15.35 -2.14 -6.14
C GLU A 232 -15.53 -0.76 -6.75
N LEU A 233 -15.06 0.29 -6.06
CA LEU A 233 -15.16 1.67 -6.55
C LEU A 233 -14.50 1.87 -7.92
N SER A 234 -13.41 1.15 -8.17
CA SER A 234 -12.64 1.25 -9.40
C SER A 234 -13.38 0.69 -10.61
N HIS A 235 -14.35 -0.22 -10.38
CA HIS A 235 -15.06 -0.94 -11.43
C HIS A 235 -16.52 -0.53 -11.60
N LEU A 236 -17.04 0.38 -10.77
CA LEU A 236 -18.40 0.89 -10.94
C LEU A 236 -18.56 1.56 -12.31
N LYS A 237 -19.57 1.11 -13.05
CA LYS A 237 -19.98 1.66 -14.33
C LYS A 237 -21.28 2.44 -14.21
N ILE A 238 -21.51 3.33 -15.17
CA ILE A 238 -22.72 4.16 -15.19
C ILE A 238 -23.99 3.29 -15.24
N ARG A 239 -23.97 2.19 -16.00
CA ARG A 239 -25.08 1.23 -16.09
C ARG A 239 -25.47 0.59 -14.75
N ASP A 240 -24.56 0.56 -13.78
CA ASP A 240 -24.77 -0.07 -12.48
C ASP A 240 -25.62 0.83 -11.57
N TYR A 241 -25.78 2.12 -11.92
CA TYR A 241 -26.62 3.09 -11.24
C TYR A 241 -27.93 3.34 -12.00
N LYS A 242 -29.06 3.04 -11.37
CA LYS A 242 -30.40 3.27 -11.92
C LYS A 242 -31.34 3.79 -10.84
N ASN A 243 -32.01 4.92 -11.12
CA ASN A 243 -33.09 5.48 -10.28
C ASN A 243 -32.75 5.60 -8.79
N GLY A 244 -31.56 6.13 -8.45
CA GLY A 244 -31.16 6.28 -7.03
C GLY A 244 -30.75 4.97 -6.36
N CYS A 245 -30.48 3.91 -7.14
CA CYS A 245 -29.94 2.66 -6.64
C CYS A 245 -28.67 2.28 -7.42
N LEU A 246 -27.59 1.99 -6.70
CA LEU A 246 -26.34 1.50 -7.26
C LEU A 246 -26.19 0.00 -6.98
N THR A 247 -25.91 -0.77 -8.01
CA THR A 247 -25.49 -2.16 -7.88
C THR A 247 -23.98 -2.22 -7.76
N VAL A 248 -23.46 -2.88 -6.73
CA VAL A 248 -22.04 -3.05 -6.48
C VAL A 248 -21.70 -4.52 -6.61
N HIS A 249 -20.81 -4.84 -7.55
CA HIS A 249 -20.30 -6.18 -7.80
C HIS A 249 -19.13 -6.47 -6.87
N GLY A 250 -19.41 -7.07 -5.72
CA GLY A 250 -18.42 -7.39 -4.69
C GLY A 250 -17.85 -8.80 -4.81
N GLN A 251 -16.78 -9.07 -4.07
CA GLN A 251 -16.15 -10.40 -4.01
C GLN A 251 -17.12 -11.50 -3.57
N TYR A 252 -18.07 -11.16 -2.71
CA TYR A 252 -19.03 -12.09 -2.11
C TYR A 252 -20.44 -11.98 -2.72
N GLY A 253 -20.56 -11.34 -3.88
CA GLY A 253 -21.82 -11.17 -4.60
C GLY A 253 -22.25 -9.71 -4.76
N ASP A 254 -23.36 -9.56 -5.47
CA ASP A 254 -23.94 -8.26 -5.80
C ASP A 254 -24.74 -7.70 -4.63
N ARG A 255 -24.56 -6.41 -4.35
CA ARG A 255 -25.40 -5.68 -3.39
C ARG A 255 -25.93 -4.39 -3.94
N LYS A 256 -27.07 -3.96 -3.40
CA LYS A 256 -27.75 -2.72 -3.79
C LYS A 256 -27.56 -1.66 -2.72
N ILE A 257 -27.00 -0.51 -3.11
CA ILE A 257 -26.91 0.69 -2.29
C ILE A 257 -28.05 1.62 -2.72
N LYS A 258 -28.90 1.99 -1.76
CA LYS A 258 -29.98 2.96 -1.97
C LYS A 258 -29.53 4.36 -1.54
N PHE A 259 -29.83 5.35 -2.38
CA PHE A 259 -29.56 6.74 -2.09
C PHE A 259 -30.83 7.46 -1.62
N THR A 260 -30.68 8.34 -0.64
CA THR A 260 -31.73 9.31 -0.27
C THR A 260 -31.98 10.28 -1.41
N PRO A 261 -33.11 11.02 -1.43
CA PRO A 261 -33.39 12.00 -2.48
C PRO A 261 -32.26 13.02 -2.68
N LYS A 262 -31.65 13.49 -1.58
CA LYS A 262 -30.51 14.43 -1.65
C LYS A 262 -29.26 13.78 -2.24
N GLU A 263 -28.92 12.56 -1.82
CA GLU A 263 -27.76 11.84 -2.35
C GLU A 263 -27.93 11.51 -3.84
N LYS A 264 -29.15 11.13 -4.23
CA LYS A 264 -29.53 10.87 -5.62
C LYS A 264 -29.25 12.09 -6.49
N GLU A 265 -29.62 13.28 -6.04
CA GLU A 265 -29.37 14.52 -6.77
C GLU A 265 -27.88 14.72 -7.09
N TYR A 266 -26.99 14.45 -6.13
CA TYR A 266 -25.54 14.56 -6.34
C TYR A 266 -25.00 13.48 -7.28
N MET A 267 -25.49 12.24 -7.16
CA MET A 267 -25.13 11.15 -8.07
C MET A 267 -25.55 11.46 -9.52
N ASP A 268 -26.80 11.89 -9.71
CA ASP A 268 -27.36 12.24 -11.02
C ASP A 268 -26.57 13.39 -11.65
N ARG A 269 -26.26 14.43 -10.85
CA ARG A 269 -25.46 15.58 -11.29
C ARG A 269 -24.05 15.16 -11.70
N ALA A 270 -23.39 14.31 -10.91
CA ALA A 270 -22.03 13.86 -11.22
C ALA A 270 -21.97 13.04 -12.51
N ILE A 271 -22.92 12.12 -12.71
CA ILE A 271 -23.01 11.33 -13.95
C ILE A 271 -23.33 12.23 -15.15
N SER A 272 -24.25 13.19 -15.00
CA SER A 272 -24.56 14.17 -16.04
C SER A 272 -23.34 15.01 -16.43
N ASN A 273 -22.63 15.56 -15.44
CA ASN A 273 -21.40 16.30 -15.66
C ASN A 273 -20.33 15.45 -16.34
N LEU A 274 -20.20 14.17 -15.97
CA LEU A 274 -19.28 13.24 -16.62
C LEU A 274 -19.63 13.04 -18.09
N ARG A 275 -20.92 12.92 -18.44
CA ARG A 275 -21.38 12.83 -19.83
C ARG A 275 -21.10 14.09 -20.66
N ILE A 276 -21.22 15.27 -20.05
CA ILE A 276 -20.96 16.57 -20.72
C ILE A 276 -19.45 16.82 -20.91
N THR A 277 -18.68 16.59 -19.86
CA THR A 277 -17.24 16.87 -19.84
C THR A 277 -16.46 15.83 -20.63
N GLY A 278 -16.93 14.57 -20.60
CA GLY A 278 -16.28 13.45 -21.26
C GLY A 278 -14.90 13.14 -20.69
N GLY A 279 -14.27 12.12 -21.25
CA GLY A 279 -12.85 11.87 -21.02
C GLY A 279 -11.99 12.59 -22.05
N GLN A 280 -11.05 13.44 -21.64
CA GLN A 280 -10.14 14.08 -22.59
C GLN A 280 -8.97 13.15 -22.95
N LEU A 281 -8.78 12.88 -24.26
CA LEU A 281 -7.58 12.20 -24.75
C LEU A 281 -6.38 13.13 -24.63
N ASP A 282 -5.26 12.64 -24.10
CA ASP A 282 -4.04 13.43 -23.95
C ASP A 282 -3.62 14.03 -25.30
N ASN A 283 -3.43 15.35 -25.33
CA ASN A 283 -3.09 16.17 -26.51
C ASN A 283 -4.11 16.24 -27.67
N SER A 284 -5.37 15.82 -27.47
CA SER A 284 -6.43 16.06 -28.47
C SER A 284 -7.55 16.96 -27.94
N LYS A 285 -8.18 17.73 -28.83
CA LYS A 285 -9.46 18.40 -28.54
C LYS A 285 -10.64 17.41 -28.53
N ASN A 286 -10.39 16.14 -28.86
CA ASN A 286 -11.42 15.11 -28.98
C ASN A 286 -11.75 14.55 -27.60
N LYS A 287 -13.04 14.64 -27.24
CA LYS A 287 -13.60 14.01 -26.05
C LYS A 287 -14.01 12.58 -26.39
N ILE A 288 -13.74 11.63 -25.48
CA ILE A 288 -14.34 10.30 -25.55
C ILE A 288 -15.80 10.41 -25.10
N ALA A 289 -16.70 9.89 -25.92
CA ALA A 289 -18.12 9.78 -25.59
C ALA A 289 -18.31 8.86 -24.38
N VAL A 290 -19.04 9.33 -23.38
CA VAL A 290 -19.34 8.58 -22.16
C VAL A 290 -20.65 7.82 -22.36
N THR A 291 -20.53 6.49 -22.39
CA THR A 291 -21.65 5.56 -22.53
C THR A 291 -21.95 4.87 -21.18
N ASP A 292 -23.03 4.10 -21.13
CA ASP A 292 -23.42 3.35 -19.92
C ASP A 292 -22.36 2.33 -19.47
N ASP A 293 -21.50 1.86 -20.39
CA ASP A 293 -20.39 0.96 -20.09
C ASP A 293 -19.14 1.67 -19.55
N SER A 294 -19.14 3.00 -19.54
CA SER A 294 -18.04 3.80 -18.99
C SER A 294 -18.02 3.71 -17.47
N TYR A 295 -16.82 3.74 -16.89
CA TYR A 295 -16.65 3.83 -15.45
C TYR A 295 -17.22 5.16 -14.94
N ILE A 296 -17.88 5.15 -13.77
CA ILE A 296 -18.32 6.37 -13.09
C ILE A 296 -17.11 7.25 -12.73
N MET A 297 -15.93 6.63 -12.57
CA MET A 297 -14.68 7.30 -12.25
C MET A 297 -13.71 7.22 -13.43
N LEU A 298 -13.64 8.28 -14.24
CA LEU A 298 -12.70 8.37 -15.35
C LEU A 298 -11.41 9.10 -14.94
N PRO A 299 -10.24 8.75 -15.51
CA PRO A 299 -9.03 9.52 -15.29
C PRO A 299 -9.15 10.93 -15.89
N LYS A 300 -8.53 11.92 -15.23
CA LYS A 300 -8.55 13.33 -15.69
C LYS A 300 -7.92 13.50 -17.08
N ARG A 301 -7.01 12.60 -17.47
CA ARG A 301 -6.40 12.49 -18.80
C ARG A 301 -6.41 11.04 -19.23
N ILE A 302 -6.84 10.78 -20.46
CA ILE A 302 -6.90 9.44 -21.03
C ILE A 302 -5.73 9.27 -21.99
N ILE A 303 -4.87 8.30 -21.67
CA ILE A 303 -3.65 8.00 -22.41
C ILE A 303 -3.73 6.70 -23.22
N THR A 304 -4.76 5.86 -22.96
CA THR A 304 -4.91 4.54 -23.59
C THR A 304 -6.39 4.19 -23.76
N THR A 305 -6.70 3.42 -24.80
CA THR A 305 -8.00 2.78 -25.04
C THR A 305 -7.79 1.26 -25.15
N PRO A 306 -8.61 0.42 -24.47
CA PRO A 306 -9.70 0.77 -23.58
C PRO A 306 -9.24 1.49 -22.31
N ILE A 307 -10.09 2.36 -21.74
CA ILE A 307 -9.75 3.14 -20.54
C ILE A 307 -9.60 2.16 -19.36
N PRO A 308 -8.47 2.15 -18.64
CA PRO A 308 -8.31 1.28 -17.48
C PRO A 308 -9.07 1.83 -16.25
N PRO A 309 -9.57 0.94 -15.36
CA PRO A 309 -10.17 1.36 -14.09
C PRO A 309 -9.15 2.10 -13.20
N LEU A 310 -9.64 3.04 -12.38
CA LEU A 310 -8.75 3.86 -11.55
C LEU A 310 -8.06 3.04 -10.47
N SER A 311 -6.75 3.24 -10.32
CA SER A 311 -6.02 2.67 -9.19
C SER A 311 -6.37 3.36 -7.88
N LYS A 312 -6.21 2.64 -6.77
CA LYS A 312 -6.34 3.19 -5.40
C LYS A 312 -5.53 4.46 -5.19
N TRP A 313 -4.34 4.56 -5.78
CA TRP A 313 -3.48 5.73 -5.59
C TRP A 313 -4.11 6.99 -6.19
N VAL A 314 -4.77 6.86 -7.35
CA VAL A 314 -5.49 7.98 -7.98
C VAL A 314 -6.70 8.39 -7.13
N ILE A 315 -7.43 7.41 -6.58
CA ILE A 315 -8.56 7.67 -5.68
C ILE A 315 -8.09 8.38 -4.40
N ASP A 316 -7.02 7.89 -3.76
CA ASP A 316 -6.44 8.53 -2.57
C ASP A 316 -6.00 9.98 -2.89
N LYS A 317 -5.43 10.21 -4.07
CA LYS A 317 -5.03 11.56 -4.51
C LYS A 317 -6.24 12.49 -4.64
N ARG A 318 -7.34 12.03 -5.25
CA ARG A 318 -8.59 12.81 -5.35
C ARG A 318 -9.17 13.14 -3.98
N LEU A 319 -9.17 12.17 -3.06
CA LEU A 319 -9.58 12.40 -1.67
C LEU A 319 -8.72 13.47 -0.99
N SER A 320 -7.40 13.43 -1.18
CA SER A 320 -6.51 14.46 -0.66
C SER A 320 -6.74 15.84 -1.29
N GLU A 321 -7.05 15.91 -2.59
CA GLU A 321 -7.40 17.17 -3.27
C GLU A 321 -8.67 17.79 -2.63
N ILE A 322 -9.73 16.98 -2.46
CA ILE A 322 -10.97 17.40 -1.79
C ILE A 322 -10.68 17.83 -0.33
N ALA A 323 -9.85 17.06 0.39
CA ALA A 323 -9.52 17.33 1.77
C ALA A 323 -8.78 18.67 1.94
N THR A 324 -7.84 18.96 1.04
CA THR A 324 -7.11 20.22 1.03
C THR A 324 -8.03 21.39 0.75
N GLU A 325 -8.95 21.26 -0.20
CA GLU A 325 -9.87 22.35 -0.56
C GLU A 325 -10.86 22.68 0.57
N ILE A 326 -11.41 21.66 1.25
CA ILE A 326 -12.45 21.86 2.26
C ILE A 326 -11.86 22.15 3.65
N TYR A 327 -10.75 21.49 4.00
CA TYR A 327 -10.21 21.48 5.37
C TYR A 327 -8.82 22.09 5.50
N GLY A 328 -8.15 22.43 4.41
CA GLY A 328 -6.74 22.83 4.43
C GLY A 328 -5.75 21.71 4.81
N ASP A 329 -6.23 20.48 5.04
CA ASP A 329 -5.43 19.33 5.45
C ASP A 329 -5.70 18.13 4.53
N ARG A 330 -4.70 17.80 3.70
CA ARG A 330 -4.72 16.67 2.75
C ARG A 330 -4.94 15.30 3.39
N THR A 331 -4.77 15.18 4.71
CA THR A 331 -4.90 13.93 5.46
C THR A 331 -6.25 13.77 6.13
N TYR A 332 -7.08 14.82 6.14
CA TYR A 332 -8.35 14.85 6.84
C TYR A 332 -9.32 13.79 6.29
N LEU A 333 -9.54 13.81 4.97
CA LEU A 333 -10.31 12.80 4.25
C LEU A 333 -9.37 11.71 3.76
N ASN A 334 -9.39 10.57 4.45
CA ASN A 334 -8.80 9.35 3.96
C ASN A 334 -9.85 8.24 3.95
N LYS A 335 -9.65 7.24 3.08
CA LYS A 335 -10.62 6.16 2.90
C LYS A 335 -10.99 5.42 4.19
N GLU A 336 -10.05 5.28 5.14
CA GLU A 336 -10.30 4.56 6.40
C GLU A 336 -11.20 5.40 7.32
N SER A 337 -10.96 6.72 7.40
CA SER A 337 -11.83 7.68 8.07
C SER A 337 -13.25 7.66 7.49
N ILE A 338 -13.38 7.79 6.16
CA ILE A 338 -14.69 7.87 5.49
C ILE A 338 -15.46 6.56 5.67
N TYR A 339 -14.82 5.43 5.39
CA TYR A 339 -15.45 4.11 5.50
C TYR A 339 -15.89 3.82 6.94
N THR A 340 -15.03 4.11 7.93
CA THR A 340 -15.38 3.94 9.35
C THR A 340 -16.54 4.85 9.75
N SER A 341 -16.56 6.09 9.26
CA SER A 341 -17.65 7.03 9.55
C SER A 341 -18.99 6.53 9.01
N GLY A 342 -18.99 6.00 7.79
CA GLY A 342 -20.16 5.38 7.18
C GLY A 342 -20.67 4.15 7.91
N GLN A 343 -19.76 3.31 8.42
CA GLN A 343 -20.13 2.17 9.26
C GLN A 343 -20.84 2.61 10.55
N LEU A 344 -20.33 3.66 11.20
CA LEU A 344 -20.92 4.19 12.42
C LEU A 344 -22.27 4.85 12.18
N ASP A 345 -22.40 5.61 11.09
CA ASP A 345 -23.66 6.22 10.66
C ASP A 345 -24.73 5.17 10.39
N TYR A 346 -24.38 4.10 9.66
CA TYR A 346 -25.29 2.99 9.40
C TYR A 346 -25.77 2.32 10.69
N ILE A 347 -24.86 2.01 11.62
CA ILE A 347 -25.22 1.38 12.90
C ILE A 347 -26.15 2.29 13.69
N ASN A 348 -25.85 3.58 13.77
CA ASN A 348 -26.68 4.53 14.51
C ASN A 348 -28.07 4.64 13.90
N ASN A 349 -28.19 4.80 12.59
CA ASN A 349 -29.49 4.87 11.91
C ASN A 349 -30.28 3.56 12.08
N TRP A 350 -29.62 2.41 11.94
CA TRP A 350 -30.26 1.11 12.15
C TRP A 350 -30.82 0.93 13.56
N LEU A 351 -30.10 1.42 14.58
CA LEU A 351 -30.57 1.39 15.98
C LEU A 351 -31.71 2.38 16.22
N MET A 352 -31.58 3.61 15.70
CA MET A 352 -32.62 4.64 15.80
C MET A 352 -33.94 4.19 15.18
N ASP A 353 -33.89 3.64 13.97
CA ASP A 353 -35.08 3.19 13.22
C ASP A 353 -35.85 2.08 13.96
N ARG A 354 -35.17 1.28 14.79
CA ARG A 354 -35.76 0.14 15.49
C ARG A 354 -36.13 0.40 16.94
N TYR A 355 -35.33 1.21 17.64
CA TYR A 355 -35.42 1.38 19.08
C TYR A 355 -35.68 2.83 19.51
N GLY A 356 -35.76 3.78 18.58
CA GLY A 356 -36.15 5.18 18.82
C GLY A 356 -35.07 6.03 19.46
N THR A 357 -34.40 5.53 20.50
CA THR A 357 -33.18 6.11 21.08
C THR A 357 -32.11 5.03 21.20
N PRO A 358 -30.86 5.31 20.82
CA PRO A 358 -29.82 4.30 20.83
C PRO A 358 -29.29 4.18 22.25
N ASP A 359 -30.03 3.47 23.10
CA ASP A 359 -29.52 3.12 24.41
C ASP A 359 -28.20 2.35 24.23
N VAL A 360 -27.16 2.78 24.92
CA VAL A 360 -25.77 2.36 24.62
C VAL A 360 -25.48 0.97 25.19
N ASP A 361 -26.33 0.52 26.10
CA ASP A 361 -26.09 -0.64 26.95
C ASP A 361 -26.68 -1.96 26.41
N ASP A 362 -27.58 -1.92 25.41
CA ASP A 362 -28.01 -3.12 24.71
C ASP A 362 -26.96 -3.58 23.68
N LEU A 363 -25.96 -4.30 24.19
CA LEU A 363 -24.89 -4.89 23.39
C LEU A 363 -25.44 -5.82 22.29
N GLN A 364 -26.54 -6.52 22.53
CA GLN A 364 -27.13 -7.45 21.57
C GLN A 364 -27.73 -6.71 20.37
N ALA A 365 -28.42 -5.59 20.62
CA ALA A 365 -28.92 -4.73 19.55
C ALA A 365 -27.79 -4.14 18.70
N VAL A 366 -26.70 -3.71 19.33
CA VAL A 366 -25.51 -3.19 18.64
C VAL A 366 -24.87 -4.25 17.76
N GLU A 367 -24.73 -5.48 18.26
CA GLU A 367 -24.12 -6.56 17.50
C GLU A 367 -24.99 -6.97 16.30
N LYS A 368 -26.32 -7.02 16.44
CA LYS A 368 -27.24 -7.20 15.30
C LYS A 368 -27.08 -6.10 14.24
N ALA A 369 -26.91 -4.85 14.67
CA ALA A 369 -26.64 -3.74 13.75
C ALA A 369 -25.31 -3.93 13.00
N ILE A 370 -24.28 -4.46 13.66
CA ILE A 370 -22.97 -4.76 13.06
C ILE A 370 -23.06 -5.90 12.03
N PHE A 371 -23.85 -6.94 12.28
CA PHE A 371 -24.07 -8.01 11.30
C PHE A 371 -24.84 -7.49 10.07
N SER A 372 -25.90 -6.71 10.31
CA SER A 372 -26.62 -6.02 9.23
C SER A 372 -25.68 -5.12 8.41
N LEU A 373 -24.77 -4.41 9.08
CA LEU A 373 -23.73 -3.61 8.44
C LEU A 373 -22.81 -4.47 7.56
N PHE A 374 -22.33 -5.62 8.03
CA PHE A 374 -21.44 -6.48 7.26
C PHE A 374 -22.06 -6.93 5.93
N LYS A 375 -23.36 -7.25 5.95
CA LYS A 375 -24.12 -7.55 4.74
C LYS A 375 -24.26 -6.33 3.84
N ALA A 376 -24.67 -5.18 4.39
CA ALA A 376 -24.85 -3.94 3.64
C ALA A 376 -23.54 -3.42 3.00
N PHE A 377 -22.39 -3.68 3.63
CA PHE A 377 -21.07 -3.25 3.17
C PHE A 377 -20.34 -4.35 2.39
N GLY A 378 -20.92 -5.54 2.21
CA GLY A 378 -20.32 -6.65 1.45
C GLY A 378 -19.01 -7.16 2.04
N MET A 379 -18.89 -7.20 3.38
CA MET A 379 -17.63 -7.48 4.07
C MET A 379 -17.28 -8.97 4.17
N TYR A 380 -18.29 -9.84 4.13
CA TYR A 380 -18.17 -11.29 4.32
C TYR A 380 -19.16 -12.02 3.40
N SER A 381 -18.93 -13.34 3.21
CA SER A 381 -19.87 -14.20 2.51
C SER A 381 -21.15 -14.42 3.33
N GLN A 382 -22.25 -14.80 2.67
CA GLN A 382 -23.49 -15.12 3.36
C GLN A 382 -23.31 -16.31 4.33
N GLU A 383 -22.50 -17.31 3.96
CA GLU A 383 -22.14 -18.45 4.82
C GLU A 383 -21.39 -17.99 6.08
N ASP A 384 -20.41 -17.09 5.94
CA ASP A 384 -19.65 -16.53 7.08
C ASP A 384 -20.55 -15.71 8.01
N LEU A 385 -21.53 -15.00 7.46
CA LEU A 385 -22.48 -14.21 8.23
C LEU A 385 -23.45 -15.10 9.00
N GLU A 386 -24.02 -16.13 8.36
CA GLU A 386 -24.91 -17.09 9.01
C GLU A 386 -24.20 -17.90 10.09
N LEU A 387 -22.94 -18.29 9.84
CA LEU A 387 -22.10 -18.93 10.85
C LEU A 387 -21.83 -17.96 12.01
N GLY A 388 -21.50 -16.71 11.71
CA GLY A 388 -21.25 -15.69 12.74
C GLY A 388 -22.49 -15.34 13.57
N GLU A 389 -23.68 -15.32 12.97
CA GLU A 389 -24.96 -15.10 13.67
C GLU A 389 -25.29 -16.27 14.59
N LYS A 390 -25.23 -17.51 14.10
CA LYS A 390 -25.42 -18.72 14.93
C LYS A 390 -24.43 -18.75 16.11
N GLN A 391 -23.18 -18.38 15.86
CA GLN A 391 -22.16 -18.35 16.90
C GLN A 391 -22.28 -17.19 17.88
N MET A 392 -23.06 -16.15 17.56
CA MET A 392 -23.37 -15.08 18.49
C MET A 392 -24.40 -15.56 19.52
N ASP A 393 -25.36 -16.36 19.07
CA ASP A 393 -26.28 -17.07 19.95
C ASP A 393 -25.49 -18.09 20.81
N ASP A 394 -24.47 -18.73 20.23
CA ASP A 394 -23.55 -19.65 20.94
C ASP A 394 -22.42 -18.94 21.72
N PHE A 395 -22.24 -17.60 21.62
CA PHE A 395 -21.09 -16.86 22.17
C PHE A 395 -21.03 -16.90 23.71
N TRP A 396 -22.08 -17.39 24.35
CA TRP A 396 -22.11 -17.75 25.76
C TRP A 396 -21.32 -19.03 26.09
N HIS A 397 -20.91 -19.83 25.08
CA HIS A 397 -20.26 -21.12 25.24
C HIS A 397 -19.13 -21.39 24.20
N ASP A 398 -17.97 -20.77 24.44
CA ASP A 398 -16.63 -21.27 24.06
C ASP A 398 -16.16 -21.17 22.57
N ARG A 399 -14.83 -21.14 22.33
CA ARG A 399 -14.22 -20.71 21.03
C ARG A 399 -12.96 -21.46 20.59
N LYS A 400 -12.83 -21.86 19.30
CA LYS A 400 -11.53 -22.30 18.73
C LYS A 400 -11.11 -21.98 17.28
N ASP A 401 -11.91 -21.48 16.31
CA ASP A 401 -11.41 -21.37 14.91
C ASP A 401 -10.96 -19.98 14.40
N LYS A 402 -10.10 -20.00 13.35
CA LYS A 402 -9.39 -18.83 12.80
C LYS A 402 -10.27 -17.81 12.07
N GLU A 403 -11.32 -18.24 11.36
CA GLU A 403 -12.23 -17.34 10.63
C GLU A 403 -13.27 -16.71 11.56
N GLN A 404 -13.75 -17.50 12.52
CA GLN A 404 -14.53 -17.07 13.68
C GLN A 404 -13.80 -15.94 14.44
N GLY A 405 -12.47 -16.05 14.59
CA GLY A 405 -11.64 -15.02 15.19
C GLY A 405 -11.55 -13.69 14.42
N LYS A 406 -11.86 -13.64 13.11
CA LYS A 406 -11.82 -12.41 12.31
C LYS A 406 -13.10 -11.57 12.48
N VAL A 407 -14.27 -12.20 12.30
CA VAL A 407 -15.58 -11.54 12.46
C VAL A 407 -15.68 -10.92 13.85
N TYR A 408 -15.34 -11.69 14.88
CA TYR A 408 -15.33 -11.19 16.25
C TYR A 408 -14.39 -10.01 16.51
N LYS A 409 -13.16 -10.04 15.97
CA LYS A 409 -12.22 -8.92 16.14
C LYS A 409 -12.77 -7.65 15.48
N ALA A 410 -13.49 -7.78 14.36
CA ALA A 410 -14.17 -6.68 13.71
C ALA A 410 -15.31 -6.13 14.59
N THR A 411 -16.17 -7.00 15.13
CA THR A 411 -17.25 -6.62 16.07
C THR A 411 -16.70 -5.84 17.26
N LYS A 412 -15.70 -6.37 17.96
CA LYS A 412 -15.04 -5.68 19.09
C LYS A 412 -14.51 -4.29 18.74
N ARG A 413 -13.87 -4.15 17.57
CA ARG A 413 -13.33 -2.86 17.10
C ARG A 413 -14.45 -1.86 16.84
N ILE A 414 -15.54 -2.29 16.20
CA ILE A 414 -16.67 -1.43 15.85
C ILE A 414 -17.43 -1.00 17.11
N THR A 415 -17.68 -1.91 18.06
CA THR A 415 -18.29 -1.58 19.36
C THR A 415 -17.46 -0.53 20.12
N ALA A 416 -16.14 -0.65 20.13
CA ALA A 416 -15.26 0.34 20.76
C ALA A 416 -15.34 1.71 20.08
N LEU A 417 -15.42 1.75 18.74
CA LEU A 417 -15.54 3.00 17.97
C LEU A 417 -16.92 3.66 18.15
N ARG A 418 -18.01 2.88 18.26
CA ARG A 418 -19.35 3.41 18.61
C ARG A 418 -19.33 4.08 19.99
N LYS A 419 -18.74 3.44 21.01
CA LYS A 419 -18.62 4.05 22.34
C LYS A 419 -17.88 5.39 22.29
N GLN A 420 -16.82 5.48 21.49
CA GLN A 420 -16.11 6.76 21.27
C GLN A 420 -16.96 7.82 20.57
N LEU A 421 -17.83 7.42 19.63
CA LEU A 421 -18.74 8.34 18.95
C LEU A 421 -19.83 8.87 19.89
N MET A 422 -20.47 8.00 20.67
CA MET A 422 -21.52 8.40 21.62
C MET A 422 -20.97 9.38 22.67
N ASN A 423 -19.76 9.14 23.17
CA ASN A 423 -19.10 10.06 24.11
C ASN A 423 -18.84 11.44 23.50
N LYS A 424 -18.67 11.55 22.17
CA LYS A 424 -18.50 12.83 21.47
C LYS A 424 -19.82 13.53 21.16
N ILE A 425 -20.91 12.79 21.04
CA ILE A 425 -22.26 13.37 20.80
C ILE A 425 -22.81 13.95 22.11
N ASN A 426 -22.44 13.36 23.26
CA ASN A 426 -22.89 13.80 24.58
C ASN A 426 -21.99 14.87 25.24
N GLN A 427 -20.98 15.37 24.52
CA GLN A 427 -20.13 16.52 24.89
C GLN A 427 -20.53 17.72 24.05
#